data_AF-A0A953EWH5-F1
#
_entry.id   AF-A0A953EWH5-F1
#
_cell.length_a   1.000
_cell.length_b   1.000
_cell.length_c   1.000
_cell.angle_alpha   90.00
_cell.angle_beta   90.00
_cell.angle_gamma   90.00
#
_symmetry.space_group_name_H-M   'P 1'
#
loop_
_entity.id
_entity.type
_entity.pdbx_description
1 polymer ?
#
loop_
_entity_poly.entity_id
_entity_poly.type
_entity_poly.pdbx_seq_one_letter_code
_entity_poly.pdbx_strand_id
1 'polypeptide(L)'
;MAQAPATGPRWIRALIFLLSLLLFVFYTWLLSFILRDIDRLPGPDYEAIRARYVGQPLIDRGAAIGQEIAKLTTETAHERENQQLVQQSTANSQATLGQLIQLHRASVEKGVNLSAEEQQAFVESEKLFLDNQRKFQAANEEIARLTTRRQELESEAKEVEQKIEEKSGPLREEYQRLSALHGYRQAALKLAVLLPVLIVAAVISIRKAGSAYRPIVFPLLLASLWLVGLVMHEHFPSELFKYIAISAGILVVIAILVSLIRVIVAPRGAWLLGRYREAYNRGQCPICAQPIRRAQNRPLAVATTGGAAAGATARGSGGETADEPYSCPACGTRLFEQCDKCEHLRHTLLPYCQSCGAGEGPLAEEAQVAP
;
A
#
# COMPACT_ATOMS: atom_id res chain seq x y z
N MET A 1 27.16 37.48 17.49
CA MET A 1 25.90 37.18 18.20
C MET A 1 25.11 36.15 17.40
N ALA A 2 25.41 34.86 17.56
CA ALA A 2 24.59 33.80 16.96
C ALA A 2 23.35 33.60 17.83
N GLN A 3 22.19 34.05 17.32
CA GLN A 3 20.91 33.83 17.98
C GLN A 3 20.66 32.33 18.10
N ALA A 4 20.47 31.84 19.33
CA ALA A 4 20.01 30.48 19.57
C ALA A 4 18.71 30.25 18.77
N PRO A 5 18.51 29.09 18.10
CA PRO A 5 17.29 28.86 17.36
C PRO A 5 16.12 28.85 18.34
N ALA A 6 15.36 29.96 18.36
CA ALA A 6 14.16 30.06 19.16
C ALA A 6 13.26 28.87 18.81
N THR A 7 13.02 28.00 19.79
CA THR A 7 12.11 26.88 19.59
C THR A 7 10.72 27.45 19.38
N GLY A 8 10.32 27.58 18.11
CA GLY A 8 9.02 28.14 17.75
C GLY A 8 7.87 27.42 18.48
N PRO A 9 6.73 28.10 18.69
CA PRO A 9 5.56 27.55 19.37
C PRO A 9 5.19 26.16 18.85
N ARG A 10 4.79 25.26 19.75
CA ARG A 10 4.45 23.86 19.41
C ARG A 10 3.36 23.76 18.31
N TRP A 11 2.41 24.69 18.29
CA TRP A 11 1.35 24.74 17.28
C TRP A 11 1.86 25.04 15.87
N ILE A 12 2.88 25.91 15.73
CA ILE A 12 3.49 26.23 14.42
C ILE A 12 4.22 25.00 13.87
N ARG A 13 4.90 24.24 14.73
CA ARG A 13 5.56 22.98 14.34
C ARG A 13 4.56 21.92 13.90
N ALA A 14 3.42 21.81 14.60
CA ALA A 14 2.33 20.92 14.21
C ALA A 14 1.73 21.33 12.85
N LEU A 15 1.52 22.63 12.63
CA LEU A 15 1.02 23.15 11.36
C LEU A 15 2.00 22.88 10.20
N ILE A 16 3.30 23.10 10.41
CA ILE A 16 4.34 22.77 9.42
C ILE A 16 4.33 21.27 9.10
N PHE A 17 4.18 20.41 10.11
CA PHE A 17 4.09 18.96 9.90
C PHE A 17 2.85 18.59 9.08
N LEU A 18 1.68 19.15 9.42
CA LEU A 18 0.43 18.91 8.68
C LEU A 18 0.54 19.38 7.22
N LEU A 19 1.06 20.58 6.99
CA LEU A 19 1.30 21.10 5.64
C LEU A 19 2.33 20.26 4.87
N SER A 20 3.36 19.73 5.54
CA SER A 20 4.34 18.83 4.93
C SER A 20 3.71 17.50 4.51
N LEU A 21 2.78 16.97 5.33
CA LEU A 21 2.01 15.76 5.00
C LEU A 21 1.08 16.02 3.79
N LEU A 22 0.40 17.16 3.78
CA LEU A 22 -0.43 17.57 2.65
C LEU A 22 0.40 17.71 1.36
N LEU A 23 1.57 18.34 1.46
CA LEU A 23 2.52 18.49 0.36
C LEU A 23 3.00 17.12 -0.16
N PHE A 24 3.27 16.17 0.75
CA PHE A 24 3.60 14.79 0.38
C PHE A 24 2.49 14.16 -0.47
N VAL A 25 1.22 14.28 -0.04
CA VAL A 25 0.07 13.78 -0.81
C VAL A 25 -0.01 14.45 -2.18
N PHE A 26 0.18 15.77 -2.27
CA PHE A 26 0.17 16.45 -3.56
C PHE A 26 1.31 16.01 -4.48
N TYR A 27 2.52 15.81 -3.95
CA TYR A 27 3.65 15.32 -4.75
C TYR A 27 3.45 13.88 -5.23
N THR A 28 2.94 12.99 -4.38
CA THR A 28 2.62 11.62 -4.82
C THR A 28 1.55 11.63 -5.90
N TRP A 29 0.53 12.48 -5.77
CA TRP A 29 -0.53 12.61 -6.77
C TRP A 29 -0.02 13.17 -8.10
N LEU A 30 0.79 14.23 -8.06
CA LEU A 30 1.42 14.84 -9.22
C LEU A 30 2.30 13.84 -9.97
N LEU A 31 3.19 13.15 -9.26
CA LEU A 31 4.09 12.15 -9.86
C LEU A 31 3.31 10.93 -10.37
N SER A 32 2.25 10.52 -9.66
CA SER A 32 1.35 9.43 -10.11
C SER A 32 0.61 9.77 -11.39
N PHE A 33 0.20 11.02 -11.59
CA PHE A 33 -0.41 11.46 -12.84
C PHE A 33 0.56 11.34 -14.02
N ILE A 34 1.82 11.77 -13.84
CA ILE A 34 2.88 11.63 -14.85
C ILE A 34 3.11 10.15 -15.19
N LEU A 35 3.12 9.27 -14.18
CA LEU A 35 3.27 7.83 -14.38
C LEU A 35 2.10 7.22 -15.18
N ARG A 36 0.87 7.67 -14.92
CA ARG A 36 -0.34 7.17 -15.59
C ARG A 36 -0.40 7.53 -17.07
N ASP A 37 0.19 8.66 -17.47
CA ASP A 37 0.30 8.99 -18.90
C ASP A 37 1.27 8.05 -19.63
N ILE A 38 2.31 7.55 -18.94
CA ILE A 38 3.23 6.53 -19.50
C ILE A 38 2.54 5.17 -19.67
N ASP A 39 1.55 4.86 -18.83
CA ASP A 39 0.76 3.61 -18.91
C ASP A 39 -0.13 3.52 -20.16
N ARG A 40 -0.31 4.62 -20.90
CA ARG A 40 -1.11 4.62 -22.14
C ARG A 40 -0.39 4.00 -23.34
N LEU A 41 0.88 3.59 -23.20
CA LEU A 41 1.57 2.91 -24.28
C LEU A 41 0.86 1.57 -24.58
N PRO A 42 0.49 1.30 -25.85
CA PRO A 42 -0.20 0.07 -26.21
C PRO A 42 0.70 -1.14 -25.92
N GLY A 43 0.15 -2.08 -25.16
CA GLY A 43 0.76 -3.38 -24.91
C GLY A 43 0.80 -4.28 -26.15
N PRO A 44 1.43 -5.46 -26.07
CA PRO A 44 1.39 -6.44 -27.15
C PRO A 44 -0.06 -6.87 -27.42
N ASP A 45 -0.47 -6.80 -28.69
CA ASP A 45 -1.82 -7.18 -29.11
C ASP A 45 -1.97 -8.71 -29.08
N TYR A 46 -2.74 -9.19 -28.11
CA TYR A 46 -3.00 -10.62 -27.92
C TYR A 46 -3.69 -11.25 -29.14
N GLU A 47 -4.62 -10.53 -29.77
CA GLU A 47 -5.37 -11.07 -30.92
C GLU A 47 -4.50 -11.18 -32.17
N ALA A 48 -3.59 -10.22 -32.38
CA ALA A 48 -2.61 -10.30 -33.46
C ALA A 48 -1.65 -11.49 -33.31
N ILE A 49 -1.24 -11.82 -32.07
CA ILE A 49 -0.38 -12.98 -31.80
C ILE A 49 -1.19 -14.28 -31.89
N ARG A 50 -2.42 -14.30 -31.38
CA ARG A 50 -3.34 -15.43 -31.47
C ARG A 50 -3.63 -15.81 -32.92
N ALA A 51 -3.90 -14.82 -33.77
CA ALA A 51 -4.10 -14.99 -35.21
C ALA A 51 -2.90 -15.66 -35.90
N ARG A 52 -1.68 -15.34 -35.48
CA ARG A 52 -0.44 -15.93 -36.04
C ARG A 52 -0.23 -17.40 -35.64
N TYR A 53 -0.54 -17.76 -34.39
CA TYR A 53 -0.27 -19.11 -33.87
C TYR A 53 -1.41 -20.10 -34.14
N VAL A 54 -2.65 -19.69 -33.88
CA VAL A 54 -3.83 -20.56 -34.05
C VAL A 54 -4.29 -20.58 -35.50
N GLY A 55 -4.15 -19.44 -36.19
CA GLY A 55 -4.67 -19.21 -37.54
C GLY A 55 -6.13 -18.76 -37.51
N GLN A 56 -6.45 -17.73 -38.30
CA GLN A 56 -7.80 -17.20 -38.45
C GLN A 56 -8.89 -18.24 -38.81
N PRO A 57 -8.66 -19.23 -39.70
CA PRO A 57 -9.74 -20.15 -40.07
C PRO A 57 -10.21 -21.05 -38.91
N LEU A 58 -9.35 -21.37 -37.94
CA LEU A 58 -9.73 -22.16 -36.76
C LEU A 58 -10.56 -21.33 -35.77
N ILE A 59 -10.22 -20.05 -35.61
CA ILE A 59 -10.97 -19.10 -34.77
C ILE A 59 -12.35 -18.86 -35.37
N ASP A 60 -12.40 -18.58 -36.67
CA ASP A 60 -13.65 -18.34 -37.40
C ASP A 60 -14.55 -19.58 -37.40
N ARG A 61 -13.97 -20.78 -37.55
CA ARG A 61 -14.72 -22.05 -37.47
C ARG A 61 -15.33 -22.26 -36.09
N GLY A 62 -14.58 -22.01 -35.01
CA GLY A 62 -15.12 -22.10 -33.65
C GLY A 62 -16.28 -21.12 -33.40
N ALA A 63 -16.14 -19.88 -33.88
CA ALA A 63 -17.20 -18.87 -33.78
C ALA A 63 -18.45 -19.25 -34.60
N ALA A 64 -18.26 -19.77 -35.82
CA ALA A 64 -19.35 -20.22 -36.69
C ALA A 64 -20.12 -21.40 -36.08
N ILE A 65 -19.43 -22.41 -35.55
CA ILE A 65 -20.04 -23.56 -34.88
C ILE A 65 -20.86 -23.08 -33.66
N GLY A 66 -20.33 -22.15 -32.86
CA GLY A 66 -21.05 -21.57 -31.73
C GLY A 66 -22.35 -20.86 -32.14
N GLN A 67 -22.33 -20.14 -33.26
CA GLN A 67 -23.56 -19.52 -33.81
C GLN A 67 -24.56 -20.56 -34.31
N GLU A 68 -24.11 -21.64 -34.96
CA GLU A 68 -24.99 -22.73 -35.41
C GLU A 68 -25.63 -23.47 -34.21
N ILE A 69 -24.87 -23.77 -33.16
CA ILE A 69 -25.40 -24.37 -31.92
C ILE A 69 -26.46 -23.47 -31.29
N ALA A 70 -26.22 -22.15 -31.24
CA ALA A 70 -27.19 -21.21 -30.69
C ALA A 70 -28.49 -21.20 -31.51
N LYS A 71 -28.40 -21.18 -32.84
CA LYS A 71 -29.57 -21.27 -33.73
C LYS A 71 -30.37 -22.55 -33.53
N LEU A 72 -29.69 -23.71 -33.55
CA LEU A 72 -30.33 -25.01 -33.34
C LEU A 72 -30.99 -25.11 -31.95
N THR A 73 -30.40 -24.49 -30.94
CA THR A 73 -30.98 -24.45 -29.59
C THR A 73 -32.28 -23.65 -29.57
N THR A 74 -32.33 -22.51 -30.25
CA THR A 74 -33.55 -21.71 -30.40
C THR A 74 -34.62 -22.46 -31.21
N GLU A 75 -34.25 -23.09 -32.32
CA GLU A 75 -35.17 -23.89 -33.15
C GLU A 75 -35.74 -25.08 -32.38
N THR A 76 -34.90 -25.78 -31.61
CA THR A 76 -35.33 -26.89 -30.75
C THR A 76 -36.30 -26.42 -29.67
N ALA A 77 -36.08 -25.23 -29.10
CA ALA A 77 -36.97 -24.65 -28.10
C ALA A 77 -38.34 -24.31 -28.71
N HIS A 78 -38.36 -23.73 -29.91
CA HIS A 78 -39.58 -23.44 -30.67
C HIS A 78 -40.38 -24.72 -30.97
N GLU A 79 -39.72 -25.77 -31.48
CA GLU A 79 -40.41 -27.03 -31.77
C GLU A 79 -40.95 -27.73 -30.51
N ARG A 80 -40.26 -27.61 -29.37
CA ARG A 80 -40.78 -28.10 -28.08
C ARG A 80 -42.03 -27.36 -27.63
N GLU A 81 -42.10 -26.06 -27.85
CA GLU A 81 -43.29 -25.27 -27.56
C GLU A 81 -44.47 -25.71 -28.45
N ASN A 82 -44.23 -25.88 -29.75
CA ASN A 82 -45.22 -26.39 -30.70
C ASN A 82 -45.71 -27.79 -30.31
N GLN A 83 -44.80 -28.69 -29.95
CA GLN A 83 -45.11 -30.03 -29.44
C GLN A 83 -46.03 -29.96 -28.21
N GLN A 84 -45.76 -29.07 -27.25
CA GLN A 84 -46.59 -28.89 -26.06
C GLN A 84 -48.00 -28.37 -26.41
N LEU A 85 -48.11 -27.40 -27.32
CA LEU A 85 -49.40 -26.90 -27.79
C LEU A 85 -50.23 -27.99 -28.48
N VAL A 86 -49.60 -28.78 -29.35
CA VAL A 86 -50.24 -29.92 -30.02
C VAL A 86 -50.63 -30.99 -29.00
N GLN A 87 -49.81 -31.25 -27.99
CA GLN A 87 -50.14 -32.21 -26.92
C GLN A 87 -51.36 -31.77 -26.11
N GLN A 88 -51.46 -30.48 -25.76
CA GLN A 88 -52.64 -29.92 -25.09
C GLN A 88 -53.88 -29.99 -25.98
N SER A 89 -53.76 -29.67 -27.27
CA SER A 89 -54.85 -29.82 -28.25
C SER A 89 -55.29 -31.27 -28.40
N THR A 90 -54.35 -32.21 -28.42
CA THR A 90 -54.61 -33.65 -28.46
C THR A 90 -55.40 -34.09 -27.23
N ALA A 91 -54.98 -33.69 -26.03
CA ALA A 91 -55.67 -34.02 -24.78
C ALA A 91 -57.11 -33.48 -24.76
N ASN A 92 -57.31 -32.24 -25.22
CA ASN A 92 -58.63 -31.63 -25.35
C ASN A 92 -59.51 -32.40 -26.35
N SER A 93 -58.98 -32.68 -27.55
CA SER A 93 -59.72 -33.44 -28.58
C SER A 93 -60.07 -34.85 -28.12
N GLN A 94 -59.20 -35.52 -27.36
CA GLN A 94 -59.46 -36.84 -26.78
C GLN A 94 -60.59 -36.80 -25.75
N ALA A 95 -60.63 -35.75 -24.91
CA ALA A 95 -61.72 -35.54 -23.95
C ALA A 95 -63.05 -35.31 -24.68
N THR A 96 -63.07 -34.46 -25.70
CA THR A 96 -64.27 -34.20 -26.53
C THR A 96 -64.75 -35.45 -27.25
N LEU A 97 -63.84 -36.21 -27.88
CA LEU A 97 -64.17 -37.48 -28.54
C LEU A 97 -64.77 -38.47 -27.53
N GLY A 98 -64.20 -38.55 -26.32
CA GLY A 98 -64.72 -39.37 -25.23
C GLY A 98 -66.14 -39.00 -24.82
N GLN A 99 -66.47 -37.70 -24.76
CA GLN A 99 -67.82 -37.22 -24.47
C GLN A 99 -68.79 -37.56 -25.60
N LEU A 100 -68.40 -37.37 -26.87
CA LEU A 100 -69.24 -37.72 -28.03
C LEU A 100 -69.50 -39.23 -28.12
N ILE A 101 -68.53 -40.08 -27.76
CA ILE A 101 -68.71 -41.54 -27.68
C ILE A 101 -69.72 -41.90 -26.58
N GLN A 102 -69.66 -41.23 -25.42
CA GLN A 102 -70.63 -41.45 -24.34
C GLN A 102 -72.04 -41.02 -24.74
N LEU A 103 -72.18 -39.86 -25.39
CA LEU A 103 -73.45 -39.39 -25.95
C LEU A 103 -74.00 -40.38 -26.98
N HIS A 104 -73.14 -40.92 -27.85
CA HIS A 104 -73.54 -41.93 -28.84
C HIS A 104 -74.05 -43.22 -28.20
N ARG A 105 -73.40 -43.71 -27.14
CA ARG A 105 -73.89 -44.88 -26.39
C ARG A 105 -75.27 -44.61 -25.78
N ALA A 106 -75.44 -43.45 -25.14
CA ALA A 106 -76.71 -43.05 -24.53
C ALA A 106 -77.85 -42.85 -25.55
N SER A 107 -77.53 -42.39 -26.76
CA SER A 107 -78.53 -42.22 -27.83
C SER A 107 -79.00 -43.58 -28.37
N VAL A 108 -78.05 -44.50 -28.58
CA VAL A 108 -78.33 -45.89 -29.03
C VAL A 108 -79.18 -46.64 -27.99
N GLU A 109 -78.88 -46.50 -26.70
CA GLU A 109 -79.67 -47.11 -25.61
C GLU A 109 -81.13 -46.61 -25.57
N LYS A 110 -81.37 -45.35 -25.94
CA LYS A 110 -82.72 -44.76 -26.01
C LYS A 110 -83.43 -45.01 -27.35
N GLY A 111 -82.80 -45.73 -28.28
CA GLY A 111 -83.36 -46.02 -29.59
C GLY A 111 -83.43 -44.82 -30.53
N VAL A 112 -82.64 -43.76 -30.28
CA VAL A 112 -82.60 -42.54 -31.10
C VAL A 112 -81.22 -42.41 -31.76
N ASN A 113 -81.21 -42.25 -33.09
CA ASN A 113 -79.98 -41.99 -33.84
C ASN A 113 -79.48 -40.56 -33.60
N LEU A 114 -78.17 -40.34 -33.66
CA LEU A 114 -77.61 -38.99 -33.57
C LEU A 114 -78.12 -38.12 -34.70
N SER A 115 -78.32 -36.85 -34.38
CA SER A 115 -78.58 -35.81 -35.36
C SER A 115 -77.40 -35.69 -36.35
N ALA A 116 -77.68 -35.18 -37.55
CA ALA A 116 -76.65 -35.02 -38.58
C ALA A 116 -75.49 -34.11 -38.12
N GLU A 117 -75.78 -33.13 -37.25
CA GLU A 117 -74.78 -32.21 -36.68
C GLU A 117 -73.81 -32.92 -35.73
N GLU A 118 -74.31 -33.83 -34.87
CA GLU A 118 -73.46 -34.56 -33.94
C GLU A 118 -72.57 -35.62 -34.64
N GLN A 119 -73.06 -36.23 -35.73
CA GLN A 119 -72.25 -37.12 -36.56
C GLN A 119 -71.10 -36.36 -37.25
N GLN A 120 -71.36 -35.12 -37.70
CA GLN A 120 -70.32 -34.27 -38.28
C GLN A 120 -69.28 -33.86 -37.23
N ALA A 121 -69.72 -33.46 -36.03
CA ALA A 121 -68.82 -33.09 -34.92
C ALA A 121 -67.92 -34.26 -34.49
N PHE A 122 -68.43 -35.50 -34.54
CA PHE A 122 -67.64 -36.71 -34.28
C PHE A 122 -66.53 -36.89 -35.32
N VAL A 123 -66.87 -36.84 -36.61
CA VAL A 123 -65.91 -36.97 -37.71
C VAL A 123 -64.86 -35.85 -37.70
N GLU A 124 -65.26 -34.63 -37.36
CA GLU A 124 -64.35 -33.49 -37.22
C GLU A 124 -63.38 -33.67 -36.05
N SER A 125 -63.87 -34.11 -34.89
CA SER A 125 -63.04 -34.37 -33.70
C SER A 125 -62.05 -35.53 -33.94
N GLU A 126 -62.48 -36.58 -34.65
CA GLU A 126 -61.60 -37.69 -35.03
C GLU A 126 -60.50 -37.22 -35.98
N LYS A 127 -60.85 -36.44 -37.01
CA LYS A 127 -59.86 -35.86 -37.93
C LYS A 127 -58.87 -34.96 -37.21
N LEU A 128 -59.36 -34.11 -36.31
CA LEU A 128 -58.51 -33.22 -35.50
C LEU A 128 -57.54 -34.02 -34.62
N PHE A 129 -58.00 -35.09 -33.99
CA PHE A 129 -57.15 -35.97 -33.18
C PHE A 129 -56.04 -36.63 -34.03
N LEU A 130 -56.40 -37.19 -35.18
CA LEU A 130 -55.44 -37.83 -36.07
C LEU A 130 -54.42 -36.83 -36.66
N ASP A 131 -54.87 -35.61 -36.99
CA ASP A 131 -53.98 -34.53 -37.47
C ASP A 131 -53.00 -34.07 -36.37
N ASN A 132 -53.51 -33.88 -35.15
CA ASN A 132 -52.67 -33.55 -33.99
C ASN A 132 -51.65 -34.66 -33.69
N GLN A 133 -52.04 -35.94 -33.80
CA GLN A 133 -51.13 -37.06 -33.62
C GLN A 133 -50.00 -37.05 -34.66
N ARG A 134 -50.30 -36.75 -35.93
CA ARG A 134 -49.30 -36.62 -36.99
C ARG A 134 -48.36 -35.43 -36.74
N LYS A 135 -48.91 -34.27 -36.35
CA LYS A 135 -48.11 -33.09 -35.99
C LYS A 135 -47.17 -33.35 -34.81
N PHE A 136 -47.64 -34.08 -33.80
CA PHE A 136 -46.81 -34.47 -32.66
C PHE A 136 -45.67 -35.41 -33.07
N GLN A 137 -45.95 -36.40 -33.95
CA GLN A 137 -44.91 -37.27 -34.49
C GLN A 137 -43.87 -36.49 -35.31
N ALA A 138 -44.32 -35.58 -36.17
CA ALA A 138 -43.43 -34.72 -36.96
C ALA A 138 -42.56 -33.81 -36.07
N ALA A 139 -43.13 -33.20 -35.03
CA ALA A 139 -42.38 -32.39 -34.07
C ALA A 139 -41.33 -33.22 -33.32
N ASN A 140 -41.63 -34.47 -32.93
CA ASN A 140 -40.66 -35.35 -32.28
C ASN A 140 -39.49 -35.72 -33.20
N GLU A 141 -39.78 -36.05 -34.46
CA GLU A 141 -38.74 -36.34 -35.45
C GLU A 141 -37.84 -35.13 -35.67
N GLU A 142 -38.42 -33.92 -35.73
CA GLU A 142 -37.66 -32.70 -35.92
C GLU A 142 -36.81 -32.33 -34.70
N ILE A 143 -37.37 -32.43 -33.49
CA ILE A 143 -36.60 -32.25 -32.24
C ILE A 143 -35.44 -33.24 -32.18
N ALA A 144 -35.65 -34.50 -32.58
CA ALA A 144 -34.59 -35.50 -32.61
C ALA A 144 -33.50 -35.11 -33.62
N ARG A 145 -33.86 -34.73 -34.84
CA ARG A 145 -32.92 -34.26 -35.88
C ARG A 145 -32.09 -33.06 -35.41
N LEU A 146 -32.74 -32.02 -34.91
CA LEU A 146 -32.08 -30.81 -34.42
C LEU A 146 -31.15 -31.12 -33.23
N THR A 147 -31.59 -31.99 -32.31
CA THR A 147 -30.79 -32.39 -31.14
C THR A 147 -29.55 -33.18 -31.56
N THR A 148 -29.68 -34.14 -32.49
CA THR A 148 -28.53 -34.89 -33.04
C THR A 148 -27.56 -33.95 -33.73
N ARG A 149 -28.04 -33.04 -34.57
CA ARG A 149 -27.18 -32.08 -35.27
C ARG A 149 -26.43 -31.17 -34.30
N ARG A 150 -27.10 -30.73 -33.23
CA ARG A 150 -26.48 -29.93 -32.16
C ARG A 150 -25.40 -30.73 -31.44
N GLN A 151 -25.63 -32.00 -31.13
CA GLN A 151 -24.63 -32.87 -30.49
C GLN A 151 -23.40 -33.10 -31.37
N GLU A 152 -23.58 -33.27 -32.69
CA GLU A 152 -22.48 -33.36 -33.65
C GLU A 152 -21.63 -32.08 -33.63
N LEU A 153 -22.27 -30.91 -33.70
CA LEU A 153 -21.57 -29.63 -33.64
C LEU A 153 -20.91 -29.38 -32.29
N GLU A 154 -21.51 -29.81 -31.18
CA GLU A 154 -20.89 -29.75 -29.85
C GLU A 154 -19.64 -30.63 -29.78
N SER A 155 -19.61 -31.78 -30.47
CA SER A 155 -18.40 -32.62 -30.57
C SER A 155 -17.33 -31.98 -31.46
N GLU A 156 -17.71 -31.39 -32.60
CA GLU A 156 -16.80 -30.66 -33.48
C GLU A 156 -16.21 -29.43 -32.77
N ALA A 157 -17.01 -28.72 -31.97
CA ALA A 157 -16.56 -27.61 -31.15
C ALA A 157 -15.47 -28.03 -30.16
N LYS A 158 -15.65 -29.17 -29.49
CA LYS A 158 -14.64 -29.71 -28.56
C LYS A 158 -13.34 -30.07 -29.27
N GLU A 159 -13.41 -30.66 -30.47
CA GLU A 159 -12.22 -30.96 -31.26
C GLU A 159 -11.48 -29.70 -31.72
N VAL A 160 -12.22 -28.67 -32.15
CA VAL A 160 -11.64 -27.38 -32.54
C VAL A 160 -11.01 -26.71 -31.32
N GLU A 161 -11.68 -26.73 -30.17
CA GLU A 161 -11.16 -26.17 -28.92
C GLU A 161 -9.89 -26.88 -28.47
N GLN A 162 -9.83 -28.21 -28.57
CA GLN A 162 -8.62 -28.99 -28.29
C GLN A 162 -7.45 -28.61 -29.22
N LYS A 163 -7.72 -28.42 -30.52
CA LYS A 163 -6.70 -27.95 -31.49
C LYS A 163 -6.24 -26.52 -31.19
N ILE A 164 -7.13 -25.67 -30.71
CA ILE A 164 -6.78 -24.32 -30.25
C ILE A 164 -5.91 -24.40 -29.00
N GLU A 165 -6.27 -25.27 -28.04
CA GLU A 165 -5.56 -25.42 -26.78
C GLU A 165 -4.13 -25.96 -26.99
N GLU A 166 -3.96 -26.97 -27.86
CA GLU A 166 -2.66 -27.51 -28.24
C GLU A 166 -1.74 -26.43 -28.83
N LYS A 167 -2.29 -25.53 -29.65
CA LYS A 167 -1.55 -24.39 -30.22
C LYS A 167 -1.43 -23.20 -29.26
N SER A 168 -2.19 -23.18 -28.17
CA SER A 168 -2.25 -22.06 -27.23
C SER A 168 -1.09 -22.05 -26.22
N GLY A 169 -0.45 -23.20 -25.98
CA GLY A 169 0.74 -23.31 -25.14
C GLY A 169 1.86 -22.34 -25.57
N PRO A 170 2.41 -22.47 -26.80
CA PRO A 170 3.47 -21.58 -27.27
C PRO A 170 3.00 -20.12 -27.45
N LEU A 171 1.71 -19.90 -27.75
CA LEU A 171 1.10 -18.57 -27.78
C LEU A 171 1.18 -17.88 -26.42
N ARG A 172 0.84 -18.58 -25.33
CA ARG A 172 0.87 -18.05 -23.97
C ARG A 172 2.31 -17.72 -23.55
N GLU A 173 3.27 -18.60 -23.85
CA GLU A 173 4.68 -18.36 -23.54
C GLU A 173 5.23 -17.14 -24.27
N GLU A 174 4.97 -17.02 -25.57
CA GLU A 174 5.44 -15.87 -26.36
C GLU A 174 4.75 -14.57 -25.93
N TYR A 175 3.45 -14.61 -25.64
CA TYR A 175 2.73 -13.45 -25.10
C TYR A 175 3.28 -13.04 -23.72
N GLN A 176 3.53 -13.98 -22.82
CA GLN A 176 4.13 -13.71 -21.52
C GLN A 176 5.51 -13.08 -21.67
N ARG A 177 6.33 -13.58 -22.60
CA ARG A 177 7.65 -13.03 -22.89
C ARG A 177 7.57 -11.58 -23.41
N LEU A 178 6.70 -11.32 -24.38
CA LEU A 178 6.50 -9.99 -24.95
C LEU A 178 5.89 -9.01 -23.93
N SER A 179 4.96 -9.49 -23.11
CA SER A 179 4.34 -8.71 -22.03
C SER A 179 5.35 -8.37 -20.94
N ALA A 180 6.22 -9.31 -20.54
CA ALA A 180 7.30 -9.04 -19.60
C ALA A 180 8.28 -8.00 -20.14
N LEU A 181 8.70 -8.12 -21.40
CA LEU A 181 9.56 -7.12 -22.06
C LEU A 181 8.90 -5.74 -22.13
N HIS A 182 7.61 -5.70 -22.42
CA HIS A 182 6.85 -4.45 -22.41
C HIS A 182 6.78 -3.84 -21.01
N GLY A 183 6.52 -4.66 -19.98
CA GLY A 183 6.55 -4.26 -18.58
C GLY A 183 7.91 -3.69 -18.17
N TYR A 184 9.02 -4.31 -18.59
CA TYR A 184 10.36 -3.77 -18.33
C TYR A 184 10.62 -2.43 -19.03
N ARG A 185 10.12 -2.26 -20.26
CA ARG A 185 10.23 -0.98 -20.98
C ARG A 185 9.43 0.12 -20.28
N GLN A 186 8.20 -0.18 -19.87
CA GLN A 186 7.37 0.75 -19.10
C GLN A 186 8.05 1.11 -17.78
N ALA A 187 8.59 0.14 -17.05
CA ALA A 187 9.34 0.37 -15.83
C ALA A 187 10.56 1.27 -16.06
N ALA A 188 11.36 0.98 -17.09
CA ALA A 188 12.54 1.77 -17.42
C ALA A 188 12.18 3.22 -17.74
N LEU A 189 11.09 3.45 -18.49
CA LEU A 189 10.55 4.79 -18.76
C LEU A 189 10.10 5.50 -17.48
N LYS A 190 9.33 4.82 -16.62
CA LYS A 190 8.88 5.37 -15.33
C LYS A 190 10.05 5.72 -14.42
N LEU A 191 11.05 4.83 -14.31
CA LEU A 191 12.27 5.09 -13.54
C LEU A 191 13.11 6.22 -14.15
N ALA A 192 13.22 6.30 -15.48
CA ALA A 192 13.96 7.39 -16.14
C ALA A 192 13.41 8.78 -15.81
N VAL A 193 12.10 8.88 -15.52
CA VAL A 193 11.45 10.12 -15.07
C VAL A 193 11.58 10.32 -13.55
N LEU A 194 11.40 9.27 -12.74
CA LEU A 194 11.42 9.39 -11.28
C LEU A 194 12.83 9.52 -10.68
N LEU A 195 13.82 8.80 -11.23
CA LEU A 195 15.19 8.79 -10.74
C LEU A 195 15.84 10.19 -10.71
N PRO A 196 15.75 11.03 -11.76
CA PRO A 196 16.33 12.38 -11.69
C PRO A 196 15.65 13.25 -10.64
N VAL A 197 14.32 13.13 -10.46
CA VAL A 197 13.58 13.85 -9.41
C VAL A 197 14.08 13.43 -8.02
N LEU A 198 14.25 12.11 -7.81
CA LEU A 198 14.78 11.56 -6.56
C LEU A 198 16.22 12.04 -6.28
N ILE A 199 17.10 12.01 -7.28
CA ILE A 199 18.49 12.47 -7.14
C ILE A 199 18.54 13.96 -6.78
N VAL A 200 17.77 14.80 -7.47
CA VAL A 200 17.71 16.24 -7.20
C VAL A 200 17.18 16.50 -5.77
N ALA A 201 16.10 15.81 -5.37
CA ALA A 201 15.55 15.93 -4.02
C ALA A 201 16.55 15.47 -2.94
N ALA A 202 17.31 14.40 -3.20
CA ALA A 202 18.33 13.87 -2.30
C ALA A 202 19.52 14.82 -2.16
N VAL A 203 20.06 15.34 -3.27
CA VAL A 203 21.18 16.29 -3.27
C VAL A 203 20.80 17.57 -2.53
N ILE A 204 19.60 18.11 -2.77
CA ILE A 204 19.11 19.30 -2.06
C ILE A 204 18.95 19.00 -0.56
N SER A 205 18.39 17.84 -0.20
CA SER A 205 18.20 17.45 1.20
C SER A 205 19.51 17.31 1.98
N ILE A 206 20.56 16.79 1.33
CA ILE A 206 21.89 16.62 1.94
C ILE A 206 22.63 17.96 2.02
N ARG A 207 22.71 18.71 0.92
CA ARG A 207 23.45 19.98 0.89
C ARG A 207 22.81 21.09 1.71
N LYS A 208 21.47 21.13 1.78
CA LYS A 208 20.71 22.14 2.53
C LYS A 208 20.07 21.58 3.80
N ALA A 209 20.73 20.62 4.46
CA ALA A 209 20.19 19.95 5.64
C ALA A 209 19.86 20.89 6.82
N GLY A 210 20.53 22.05 6.91
CA GLY A 210 20.29 23.11 7.91
C GLY A 210 19.40 24.27 7.44
N SER A 211 18.87 24.22 6.21
CA SER A 211 18.07 25.30 5.64
C SER A 211 16.60 25.24 6.06
N ALA A 212 15.95 26.39 6.14
CA ALA A 212 14.53 26.53 6.46
C ALA A 212 13.58 25.78 5.48
N TYR A 213 14.05 25.41 4.29
CA TYR A 213 13.27 24.69 3.27
C TYR A 213 13.19 23.17 3.47
N ARG A 214 13.83 22.61 4.52
CA ARG A 214 13.77 21.18 4.85
C ARG A 214 12.34 20.57 4.86
N PRO A 215 11.31 21.18 5.48
CA PRO A 215 9.95 20.63 5.48
C PRO A 215 9.28 20.59 4.09
N ILE A 216 9.83 21.28 3.08
CA ILE A 216 9.31 21.27 1.71
C ILE A 216 9.99 20.18 0.88
N VAL A 217 11.32 20.07 0.99
CA VAL A 217 12.11 19.12 0.19
C VAL A 217 11.96 17.68 0.72
N PHE A 218 11.79 17.50 2.04
CA PHE A 218 11.68 16.18 2.64
C PHE A 218 10.44 15.39 2.16
N PRO A 219 9.22 15.98 2.09
CA PRO A 219 8.08 15.35 1.43
C PRO A 219 8.34 14.93 -0.02
N LEU A 220 9.05 15.75 -0.80
CA LEU A 220 9.38 15.43 -2.20
C LEU A 220 10.33 14.23 -2.30
N LEU A 221 11.35 14.18 -1.44
CA LEU A 221 12.25 13.03 -1.33
C LEU A 221 11.49 11.77 -0.93
N LEU A 222 10.62 11.86 0.08
CA LEU A 222 9.85 10.71 0.56
C LEU A 222 8.86 10.23 -0.50
N ALA A 223 8.18 11.15 -1.20
CA ALA A 223 7.22 10.84 -2.26
C ALA A 223 7.89 10.16 -3.46
N SER A 224 9.03 10.71 -3.92
CA SER A 224 9.80 10.13 -5.02
C SER A 224 10.36 8.75 -4.64
N LEU A 225 10.90 8.58 -3.42
CA LEU A 225 11.39 7.29 -2.93
C LEU A 225 10.27 6.25 -2.85
N TRP A 226 9.11 6.64 -2.31
CA TRP A 226 7.94 5.78 -2.20
C TRP A 226 7.46 5.31 -3.58
N LEU A 227 7.32 6.22 -4.54
CA LEU A 227 6.91 5.87 -5.91
C LEU A 227 7.93 5.01 -6.64
N VAL A 228 9.23 5.29 -6.48
CA VAL A 228 10.29 4.44 -7.05
C VAL A 228 10.20 3.02 -6.48
N GLY A 229 9.98 2.88 -5.17
CA GLY A 229 9.76 1.59 -4.53
C GLY A 229 8.53 0.85 -5.09
N LEU A 230 7.43 1.56 -5.31
CA LEU A 230 6.19 1.00 -5.85
C LEU A 230 6.34 0.55 -7.31
N VAL A 231 6.91 1.40 -8.18
CA VAL A 231 7.17 1.05 -9.58
C VAL A 231 8.14 -0.13 -9.67
N MET A 232 9.16 -0.15 -8.83
CA MET A 232 10.13 -1.25 -8.78
C MET A 232 9.47 -2.55 -8.30
N HIS A 233 8.55 -2.50 -7.33
CA HIS A 233 7.83 -3.68 -6.85
C HIS A 233 6.86 -4.25 -7.91
N GLU A 234 6.15 -3.39 -8.63
CA GLU A 234 5.13 -3.81 -9.60
C GLU A 234 5.72 -4.41 -10.89
N HIS A 235 6.89 -3.94 -11.33
CA HIS A 235 7.43 -4.31 -12.64
C HIS A 235 8.70 -5.19 -12.61
N PHE A 236 9.44 -5.27 -11.50
CA PHE A 236 10.64 -6.12 -11.42
C PHE A 236 10.34 -7.51 -10.85
N PRO A 237 11.03 -8.57 -11.34
CA PRO A 237 10.89 -9.91 -10.82
C PRO A 237 11.27 -9.95 -9.33
N SER A 238 10.52 -10.77 -8.57
CA SER A 238 10.64 -10.86 -7.11
C SER A 238 12.05 -11.19 -6.62
N GLU A 239 12.89 -11.80 -7.47
CA GLU A 239 14.27 -12.14 -7.12
C GLU A 239 15.18 -10.91 -7.04
N LEU A 240 15.18 -10.04 -8.06
CA LEU A 240 16.00 -8.82 -8.06
C LEU A 240 15.53 -7.82 -6.99
N PHE A 241 14.22 -7.73 -6.77
CA PHE A 241 13.65 -6.86 -5.74
C PHE A 241 14.17 -7.23 -4.33
N LYS A 242 14.30 -8.52 -4.00
CA LYS A 242 14.84 -8.97 -2.70
C LYS A 242 16.23 -8.40 -2.45
N TYR A 243 17.13 -8.49 -3.43
CA TYR A 243 18.50 -7.97 -3.28
C TYR A 243 18.52 -6.45 -3.13
N ILE A 244 17.74 -5.73 -3.94
CA ILE A 244 17.68 -4.26 -3.86
C ILE A 244 17.08 -3.82 -2.51
N ALA A 245 15.98 -4.42 -2.08
CA ALA A 245 15.34 -4.11 -0.80
C ALA A 245 16.25 -4.40 0.41
N ILE A 246 16.95 -5.55 0.41
CA ILE A 246 17.91 -5.90 1.46
C ILE A 246 19.08 -4.90 1.45
N SER A 247 19.64 -4.57 0.29
CA SER A 247 20.74 -3.61 0.19
C SER A 247 20.35 -2.20 0.66
N ALA A 248 19.15 -1.73 0.31
CA ALA A 248 18.61 -0.45 0.77
C ALA A 248 18.39 -0.47 2.29
N GLY A 249 17.86 -1.56 2.84
CA GLY A 249 17.73 -1.77 4.29
C GLY A 249 19.07 -1.69 5.01
N ILE A 250 20.10 -2.37 4.47
CA ILE A 250 21.47 -2.32 5.01
C ILE A 250 22.00 -0.87 5.00
N LEU A 251 21.85 -0.14 3.89
CA LEU A 251 22.29 1.26 3.80
C LEU A 251 21.59 2.16 4.82
N VAL A 252 20.29 1.98 5.05
CA VAL A 252 19.54 2.72 6.06
C VAL A 252 20.07 2.42 7.47
N VAL A 253 20.28 1.14 7.80
CA VAL A 253 20.84 0.73 9.10
C VAL A 253 22.24 1.31 9.29
N ILE A 254 23.10 1.24 8.27
CA ILE A 254 24.45 1.84 8.31
C ILE A 254 24.34 3.36 8.50
N ALA A 255 23.45 4.06 7.79
CA ALA A 255 23.29 5.50 7.93
C ALA A 255 22.83 5.89 9.35
N ILE A 256 21.91 5.12 9.94
CA ILE A 256 21.46 5.31 11.33
C ILE A 256 22.63 5.07 12.29
N LEU A 257 23.38 3.98 12.12
CA LEU A 257 24.56 3.68 12.93
C LEU A 257 25.60 4.80 12.85
N VAL A 258 25.93 5.27 11.65
CA VAL A 258 26.86 6.39 11.44
C VAL A 258 26.32 7.67 12.09
N SER A 259 25.02 7.95 12.00
CA SER A 259 24.40 9.10 12.65
C SER A 259 24.52 9.01 14.18
N LEU A 260 24.27 7.84 14.76
CA LEU A 260 24.43 7.61 16.20
C LEU A 260 25.89 7.76 16.64
N ILE A 261 26.83 7.21 15.87
CA ILE A 261 28.26 7.35 16.12
C ILE A 261 28.69 8.83 16.06
N ARG A 262 28.22 9.61 15.07
CA ARG A 262 28.52 11.05 14.99
C ARG A 262 28.00 11.82 16.20
N VAL A 263 26.84 11.46 16.73
CA VAL A 263 26.28 12.09 17.94
C VAL A 263 27.15 11.81 19.17
N ILE A 264 27.74 10.61 19.27
CA ILE A 264 28.62 10.24 20.38
C ILE A 264 30.01 10.88 20.24
N VAL A 265 30.56 10.90 19.02
CA VAL A 265 31.96 11.32 18.76
C VAL A 265 32.10 12.85 18.69
N ALA A 266 31.09 13.58 18.20
CA ALA A 266 31.12 15.04 18.09
C ALA A 266 29.81 15.67 18.60
N PRO A 267 29.54 15.61 19.93
CA PRO A 267 28.37 16.24 20.52
C PRO A 267 28.45 17.76 20.33
N ARG A 268 27.43 18.36 19.70
CA ARG A 268 27.35 19.82 19.49
C ARG A 268 27.53 20.53 20.83
N GLY A 269 28.37 21.57 20.89
CA GLY A 269 28.67 22.32 22.11
C GLY A 269 27.43 22.76 22.91
N ALA A 270 26.32 23.06 22.23
CA ALA A 270 25.03 23.37 22.85
C ALA A 270 24.45 22.24 23.72
N TRP A 271 24.61 20.98 23.32
CA TRP A 271 24.18 19.82 24.12
C TRP A 271 25.11 19.58 25.31
N LEU A 272 26.43 19.75 25.12
CA LEU A 272 27.42 19.71 26.20
C LEU A 272 27.14 20.76 27.28
N LEU A 273 26.86 21.99 26.86
CA LEU A 273 26.51 23.12 27.74
C LEU A 273 25.27 22.83 28.58
N GLY A 274 24.24 22.20 27.99
CA GLY A 274 23.05 21.76 28.72
C GLY A 274 23.38 20.71 29.78
N ARG A 275 24.20 19.71 29.43
CA ARG A 275 24.66 18.68 30.38
C ARG A 275 25.50 19.26 31.51
N TYR A 276 26.37 20.22 31.23
CA TYR A 276 27.17 20.90 32.25
C TYR A 276 26.32 21.72 33.19
N ARG A 277 25.37 22.52 32.67
CA ARG A 277 24.39 23.26 33.50
C ARG A 277 23.63 22.34 34.44
N GLU A 278 23.13 21.22 33.93
CA GLU A 278 22.40 20.23 34.74
C GLU A 278 23.29 19.61 35.82
N ALA A 279 24.56 19.31 35.52
CA ALA A 279 25.52 18.78 36.49
C ALA A 279 25.84 19.80 37.60
N TYR A 280 26.07 21.07 37.26
CA TYR A 280 26.28 22.13 38.24
C TYR A 280 25.05 22.36 39.13
N ASN A 281 23.85 22.34 38.56
CA ASN A 281 22.59 22.46 39.31
C ASN A 281 22.40 21.31 40.31
N ARG A 282 22.86 20.11 39.96
CA ARG A 282 22.84 18.93 40.85
C ARG A 282 24.02 18.86 41.81
N GLY A 283 24.92 19.85 41.78
CA GLY A 283 26.11 19.89 42.63
C GLY A 283 27.11 18.77 42.34
N GLN A 284 27.19 18.29 41.09
CA GLN A 284 28.07 17.19 40.67
C GLN A 284 29.11 17.70 39.66
N CYS A 285 30.29 17.08 39.67
CA CYS A 285 31.32 17.35 38.67
C CYS A 285 30.81 16.90 37.28
N PRO A 286 30.80 17.79 36.27
CA PRO A 286 30.33 17.47 34.92
C PRO A 286 31.18 16.43 34.16
N ILE A 287 32.41 16.17 34.63
CA ILE A 287 33.37 15.27 33.96
C ILE A 287 33.36 13.88 34.59
N CYS A 288 33.42 13.78 35.92
CA CYS A 288 33.51 12.50 36.64
C CYS A 288 32.31 12.17 37.54
N ALA A 289 31.25 12.98 37.53
CA ALA A 289 30.01 12.81 38.31
C ALA A 289 30.17 12.77 39.83
N GLN A 290 31.33 13.13 40.39
CA GLN A 290 31.54 13.22 41.84
C GLN A 290 30.82 14.41 42.47
N PRO A 291 30.24 14.29 43.69
CA PRO A 291 29.58 15.39 44.38
C PRO A 291 30.59 16.48 44.77
N ILE A 292 30.22 17.74 44.51
CA ILE A 292 31.00 18.93 44.82
C ILE A 292 30.92 19.20 46.32
N ARG A 293 32.01 18.93 47.04
CA ARG A 293 32.13 19.14 48.50
C ARG A 293 32.62 20.57 48.76
N ARG A 294 31.71 21.54 48.73
CA ARG A 294 31.95 22.93 49.16
C ARG A 294 31.31 23.20 50.52
N ALA A 295 31.81 24.19 51.25
CA ALA A 295 31.30 24.55 52.58
C ALA A 295 29.76 24.74 52.61
N GLN A 296 29.19 25.29 51.53
CA GLN A 296 27.76 25.50 51.37
C GLN A 296 26.94 24.22 51.08
N ASN A 297 27.58 23.14 50.58
CA ASN A 297 26.93 21.88 50.21
C ASN A 297 27.37 20.73 51.13
N ARG A 298 27.97 21.03 52.29
CA ARG A 298 28.32 20.00 53.27
C ARG A 298 27.01 19.42 53.78
N PRO A 299 26.71 18.12 53.58
CA PRO A 299 25.57 17.53 54.26
C PRO A 299 25.86 17.71 55.75
N LEU A 300 25.02 18.46 56.47
CA LEU A 300 25.04 18.46 57.91
C LEU A 300 24.93 16.99 58.31
N ALA A 301 26.01 16.43 58.85
CA ALA A 301 25.94 15.15 59.51
C ALA A 301 25.00 15.36 60.70
N VAL A 302 23.74 15.01 60.51
CA VAL A 302 22.77 14.89 61.59
C VAL A 302 23.34 13.83 62.50
N ALA A 303 23.92 14.26 63.62
CA ALA A 303 24.32 13.39 64.70
C ALA A 303 23.05 12.77 65.29
N THR A 304 22.70 11.58 64.81
CA THR A 304 21.69 10.73 65.43
C THR A 304 22.19 10.30 66.81
N THR A 305 21.62 10.91 67.84
CA THR A 305 21.37 10.39 69.20
C THR A 305 22.38 9.40 69.81
N GLY A 306 23.04 9.86 70.89
CA GLY A 306 23.44 9.00 72.01
C GLY A 306 24.90 9.11 72.43
N GLY A 307 25.16 9.80 73.55
CA GLY A 307 26.43 9.67 74.28
C GLY A 307 27.09 11.00 74.63
N ALA A 308 27.13 11.30 75.92
CA ALA A 308 27.65 12.53 76.50
C ALA A 308 29.18 12.63 76.52
N ALA A 309 29.65 13.87 76.34
CA ALA A 309 30.83 14.53 76.92
C ALA A 309 32.23 13.88 76.78
N ALA A 310 33.14 14.55 76.08
CA ALA A 310 34.15 15.43 76.71
C ALA A 310 35.10 16.09 75.69
N GLY A 311 35.14 17.42 75.77
CA GLY A 311 36.23 18.35 75.45
C GLY A 311 37.37 17.96 74.48
N ALA A 312 37.34 18.57 73.30
CA ALA A 312 38.55 19.15 72.72
C ALA A 312 38.17 20.43 71.94
N THR A 313 38.65 21.55 72.45
CA THR A 313 38.56 22.87 71.85
C THR A 313 39.38 22.95 70.57
N ALA A 314 38.74 23.23 69.44
CA ALA A 314 39.33 23.99 68.35
C ALA A 314 38.46 25.24 68.14
N ARG A 315 38.97 26.37 68.61
CA ARG A 315 38.37 27.70 68.54
C ARG A 315 39.08 28.48 67.43
N GLY A 316 38.31 29.22 66.63
CA GLY A 316 38.80 30.19 65.64
C GLY A 316 38.62 29.68 64.21
N SER A 317 37.94 30.37 63.29
CA SER A 317 37.70 31.80 63.19
C SER A 317 36.37 32.05 62.46
N GLY A 318 35.65 33.08 62.89
CA GLY A 318 34.75 33.78 62.00
C GLY A 318 35.60 34.46 60.92
N GLY A 319 35.19 34.28 59.68
CA GLY A 319 35.80 34.89 58.51
C GLY A 319 34.78 34.84 57.39
N GLU A 320 34.29 36.01 57.04
CA GLU A 320 33.59 36.35 55.82
C GLU A 320 34.02 35.51 54.62
N THR A 321 33.01 35.01 53.89
CA THR A 321 32.96 34.95 52.43
C THR A 321 34.32 34.92 51.73
N ALA A 322 34.82 33.73 51.43
CA ALA A 322 35.78 33.58 50.36
C ALA A 322 35.26 32.50 49.41
N ASP A 323 34.69 33.00 48.32
CA ASP A 323 34.52 32.32 47.05
C ASP A 323 35.89 31.78 46.57
N GLU A 324 36.35 30.69 47.19
CA GLU A 324 37.64 30.09 46.86
C GLU A 324 37.53 29.20 45.60
N PRO A 325 38.54 29.25 44.72
CA PRO A 325 38.63 28.35 43.57
C PRO A 325 38.56 26.89 44.02
N TYR A 326 37.73 26.08 43.34
CA TYR A 326 37.55 24.67 43.70
C TYR A 326 37.92 23.75 42.55
N SER A 327 38.85 22.84 42.83
CA SER A 327 39.26 21.77 41.92
C SER A 327 38.66 20.44 42.40
N CYS A 328 38.14 19.66 41.46
CA CYS A 328 37.57 18.36 41.79
C CYS A 328 38.68 17.41 42.27
N PRO A 329 38.56 16.77 43.45
CA PRO A 329 39.58 15.86 43.98
C PRO A 329 39.70 14.55 43.18
N ALA A 330 38.70 14.19 42.38
CA ALA A 330 38.66 12.93 41.65
C ALA A 330 39.19 13.03 40.20
N CYS A 331 39.04 14.20 39.55
CA CYS A 331 39.48 14.39 38.16
C CYS A 331 40.42 15.58 37.96
N GLY A 332 40.73 16.34 39.01
CA GLY A 332 41.67 17.48 38.96
C GLY A 332 41.16 18.70 38.21
N THR A 333 39.96 18.66 37.61
CA THR A 333 39.44 19.79 36.85
C THR A 333 39.02 20.93 37.76
N ARG A 334 39.42 22.15 37.41
CA ARG A 334 38.97 23.37 38.08
C ARG A 334 37.51 23.63 37.70
N LEU A 335 36.63 23.50 38.68
CA LEU A 335 35.18 23.64 38.47
C LEU A 335 34.73 25.09 38.64
N PHE A 336 35.47 25.85 39.44
CA PHE A 336 35.19 27.24 39.78
C PHE A 336 36.48 28.02 39.93
N GLU A 337 36.51 29.21 39.36
CA GLU A 337 37.64 30.16 39.38
C GLU A 337 37.11 31.58 39.57
N GLN A 338 37.96 32.52 39.96
CA GLN A 338 37.59 33.93 40.01
C GLN A 338 37.54 34.51 38.59
N CYS A 339 36.59 35.41 38.35
CA CYS A 339 36.47 36.10 37.07
C CYS A 339 37.44 37.28 37.01
N ASP A 340 38.21 37.40 35.94
CA ASP A 340 39.21 38.46 35.76
C ASP A 340 38.60 39.88 35.67
N LYS A 341 37.28 39.99 35.43
CA LYS A 341 36.57 41.28 35.28
C LYS A 341 35.78 41.75 36.49
N CYS A 342 35.28 40.82 37.30
CA CYS A 342 34.42 41.16 38.45
C CYS A 342 34.85 40.49 39.75
N GLU A 343 35.95 39.73 39.73
CA GLU A 343 36.56 39.00 40.86
C GLU A 343 35.65 37.97 41.57
N HIS A 344 34.36 37.93 41.24
CA HIS A 344 33.41 36.91 41.69
C HIS A 344 33.70 35.52 41.08
N LEU A 345 33.26 34.49 41.79
CA LEU A 345 33.39 33.10 41.38
C LEU A 345 32.55 32.79 40.13
N ARG A 346 33.19 32.23 39.11
CA ARG A 346 32.54 31.73 37.89
C ARG A 346 32.65 30.22 37.78
N HIS A 347 31.71 29.62 37.06
CA HIS A 347 31.81 28.23 36.61
C HIS A 347 32.74 28.14 35.41
N THR A 348 33.89 27.47 35.57
CA THR A 348 34.96 27.43 34.54
C THR A 348 34.52 26.77 33.22
N LEU A 349 33.56 25.84 33.29
CA LEU A 349 33.06 25.11 32.12
C LEU A 349 31.82 25.75 31.48
N LEU A 350 31.34 26.89 32.00
CA LEU A 350 30.28 27.68 31.36
C LEU A 350 30.91 28.87 30.63
N PRO A 351 30.33 29.28 29.48
CA PRO A 351 30.94 30.29 28.62
C PRO A 351 30.75 31.72 29.12
N TYR A 352 29.89 31.96 30.13
CA TYR A 352 29.60 33.29 30.66
C TYR A 352 29.60 33.28 32.19
N CYS A 353 30.14 34.33 32.79
CA CYS A 353 30.06 34.56 34.23
C CYS A 353 28.61 34.85 34.64
N GLN A 354 28.17 34.26 35.76
CA GLN A 354 26.82 34.48 36.30
C GLN A 354 26.63 35.91 36.84
N SER A 355 27.70 36.52 37.36
CA SER A 355 27.62 37.83 38.04
C SER A 355 27.73 39.01 37.07
N CYS A 356 28.68 38.98 36.13
CA CYS A 356 28.95 40.10 35.21
C CYS A 356 28.65 39.80 33.73
N GLY A 357 28.32 38.55 33.38
CA GLY A 357 28.06 38.16 31.99
C GLY A 357 29.30 38.13 31.09
N ALA A 358 30.50 38.35 31.63
CA ALA A 358 31.75 38.27 30.86
C ALA A 358 31.95 36.86 30.29
N GLY A 359 32.24 36.77 28.99
CA GLY A 359 32.47 35.50 28.31
C GLY A 359 33.94 35.14 28.27
N GLU A 360 34.38 34.23 29.14
CA GLU A 360 35.75 33.74 29.26
C GLU A 360 35.70 32.27 29.68
N GLY A 361 36.06 31.37 28.75
CA GLY A 361 36.07 29.92 28.96
C GLY A 361 36.30 29.16 27.65
N PRO A 362 36.72 27.89 27.70
CA PRO A 362 37.12 27.10 26.51
C PRO A 362 35.99 26.94 25.48
N LEU A 363 34.73 26.97 25.93
CA LEU A 363 33.54 26.90 25.07
C LEU A 363 33.06 28.27 24.55
N ALA A 364 33.57 29.37 25.12
CA ALA A 364 33.31 30.72 24.61
C ALA A 364 34.15 31.00 23.35
N GLU A 365 35.34 30.40 23.27
CA GLU A 365 36.26 30.52 22.13
C GLU A 365 35.79 29.67 20.94
N GLU A 366 35.31 28.44 21.17
CA GLU A 366 34.64 27.63 20.13
C GLU A 366 33.36 28.28 19.59
N ALA A 367 32.64 29.06 20.41
CA ALA A 367 31.44 29.78 19.99
C ALA A 367 31.75 31.03 19.12
N GLN A 368 32.99 31.51 19.10
CA GLN A 368 33.43 32.64 18.28
C GLN A 368 34.07 32.22 16.95
N VAL A 369 34.55 30.97 16.84
CA VAL A 369 35.31 30.46 15.67
C VAL A 369 34.46 29.58 14.73
N ALA A 370 33.21 29.26 15.07
CA ALA A 370 32.32 28.50 14.17
C ALA A 370 31.71 29.41 13.07
N PRO A 371 31.98 29.17 11.77
CA PRO A 371 31.28 29.84 10.67
C PRO A 371 29.81 29.43 10.53
#